data_AF-A0A1I7I4W4-F1
#
_entry.id   AF-A0A1I7I4W4-F1
#
_cell.length_a   1.000
_cell.length_b   1.000
_cell.length_c   1.000
_cell.angle_alpha   90.00
_cell.angle_beta   90.00
_cell.angle_gamma   90.00
#
_symmetry.space_group_name_H-M   'P 1'
#
loop_
_entity.id
_entity.type
_entity.pdbx_description
1 polymer ?
#
loop_
_entity_poly.entity_id
_entity_poly.type
_entity_poly.pdbx_seq_one_letter_code
_entity_poly.pdbx_strand_id
1 'polypeptide(L)'
;MRSLIPLLLCLVLPSCATLQETRQQTRNTLADDKIAQDATNQLARLYPPAKTQFNLTLSEPREFGELLATKLRTKGYAVSETVKAKRVLFADTFAGFQPKPGGQPDEPQARDMEAPAAPAAVGQGMELSYALDTPAHGSLHTITLKVGDAYLSRAYLPDSRGVAAAGAWTYRGQ
;
A
#
# COMPACT_ATOMS: atom_id res chain seq x y z
N MET A 1 -44.90 20.48 21.01
CA MET A 1 -44.88 19.41 19.99
C MET A 1 -44.47 19.86 18.58
N ARG A 2 -44.54 21.16 18.21
CA ARG A 2 -44.17 21.66 16.86
C ARG A 2 -42.65 21.78 16.61
N SER A 3 -41.82 21.92 17.65
CA SER A 3 -40.34 21.95 17.53
C SER A 3 -39.67 20.58 17.38
N LEU A 4 -40.40 19.47 17.46
CA LEU A 4 -39.82 18.13 17.29
C LEU A 4 -39.71 17.71 15.81
N ILE A 5 -40.48 18.36 14.93
CA ILE A 5 -40.51 18.10 13.48
C ILE A 5 -39.18 18.48 12.80
N PRO A 6 -38.55 19.65 13.05
CA PRO A 6 -37.25 19.95 12.44
C PRO A 6 -36.11 19.07 13.00
N LEU A 7 -36.18 18.66 14.27
CA LEU A 7 -35.19 17.77 14.89
C LEU A 7 -35.23 16.35 14.28
N LEU A 8 -36.42 15.84 13.99
CA LEU A 8 -36.62 14.54 13.35
C LEU A 8 -36.16 14.56 11.87
N LEU A 9 -36.30 15.69 11.17
CA LEU A 9 -35.88 15.85 9.77
C LEU A 9 -34.35 15.82 9.61
N CYS A 10 -33.60 16.35 10.58
CA CYS A 10 -32.13 16.32 10.57
C CYS A 10 -31.55 14.90 10.69
N LEU A 11 -32.30 13.95 11.27
CA LEU A 11 -31.84 12.57 11.47
C LEU A 11 -31.97 11.68 10.22
N VAL A 12 -32.80 12.04 9.23
CA VAL A 12 -33.04 11.21 8.02
C VAL A 12 -32.22 11.62 6.79
N LEU A 13 -31.63 12.83 6.78
CA LEU A 13 -30.77 13.32 5.70
C LEU A 13 -29.40 12.60 5.53
N PRO A 14 -28.71 12.07 6.57
CA PRO A 14 -27.39 11.46 6.37
C PRO A 14 -27.44 10.11 5.64
N SER A 15 -28.61 9.50 5.46
CA SER A 15 -28.76 8.17 4.85
C SER A 15 -28.38 8.11 3.36
N CYS A 16 -28.53 9.20 2.60
CA CYS A 16 -28.23 9.19 1.16
C CYS A 16 -26.74 9.34 0.85
N ALA A 17 -25.96 10.05 1.67
CA ALA A 17 -24.52 10.20 1.47
C ALA A 17 -23.77 8.89 1.76
N THR A 18 -24.12 8.21 2.87
CA THR A 18 -23.53 6.93 3.27
C THR A 18 -23.72 5.81 2.23
N LEU A 19 -24.86 5.79 1.52
CA LEU A 19 -25.11 4.76 0.50
C LEU A 19 -24.17 4.90 -0.71
N GLN A 20 -23.83 6.14 -1.07
CA GLN A 20 -22.96 6.39 -2.22
C GLN A 20 -21.51 6.04 -1.89
N GLU A 21 -21.03 6.40 -0.70
CA GLU A 21 -19.69 6.06 -0.22
C GLU A 21 -19.49 4.55 -0.13
N THR A 22 -20.44 3.82 0.45
CA THR A 22 -20.37 2.35 0.55
C THR A 22 -20.37 1.67 -0.82
N ARG A 23 -21.18 2.15 -1.77
CA ARG A 23 -21.20 1.63 -3.15
C ARG A 23 -19.88 1.87 -3.88
N GLN A 24 -19.29 3.05 -3.72
CA GLN A 24 -18.01 3.40 -4.33
C GLN A 24 -16.87 2.59 -3.71
N GLN A 25 -16.85 2.43 -2.38
CA GLN A 25 -15.89 1.59 -1.68
C GLN A 25 -15.96 0.14 -2.16
N THR A 26 -17.17 -0.41 -2.28
CA THR A 26 -17.37 -1.78 -2.80
C THR A 26 -16.89 -1.93 -4.25
N ARG A 27 -17.06 -0.90 -5.08
CA ARG A 27 -16.56 -0.93 -6.46
C ARG A 27 -15.04 -0.91 -6.51
N ASN A 28 -14.40 -0.10 -5.65
CA ASN A 28 -12.95 -0.02 -5.56
C ASN A 28 -12.36 -1.35 -5.07
N THR A 29 -12.94 -2.00 -4.06
CA THR A 29 -12.43 -3.30 -3.59
C THR A 29 -12.56 -4.40 -4.65
N LEU A 30 -13.64 -4.42 -5.43
CA LEU A 30 -13.78 -5.33 -6.56
C LEU A 30 -12.75 -5.04 -7.67
N ALA A 31 -12.45 -3.77 -7.94
CA ALA A 31 -11.42 -3.37 -8.88
C ALA A 31 -10.04 -3.85 -8.40
N ASP A 32 -9.71 -3.56 -7.15
CA ASP A 32 -8.44 -3.92 -6.51
C ASP A 32 -8.20 -5.44 -6.53
N ASP A 33 -9.22 -6.25 -6.19
CA ASP A 33 -9.13 -7.71 -6.23
C ASP A 33 -8.80 -8.23 -7.64
N LYS A 34 -9.45 -7.68 -8.67
CA LYS A 34 -9.22 -8.06 -10.07
C LYS A 34 -7.85 -7.63 -10.56
N ILE A 35 -7.43 -6.41 -10.25
CA ILE A 35 -6.12 -5.90 -10.62
C ILE A 35 -5.02 -6.72 -9.94
N ALA A 36 -5.16 -7.00 -8.64
CA ALA A 36 -4.21 -7.82 -7.88
C ALA A 36 -4.14 -9.25 -8.45
N GLN A 37 -5.28 -9.85 -8.79
CA GLN A 37 -5.32 -11.18 -9.40
C GLN A 37 -4.62 -11.21 -10.77
N ASP A 38 -4.88 -10.24 -11.65
CA ASP A 38 -4.25 -10.15 -12.97
C ASP A 38 -2.75 -9.89 -12.87
N ALA A 39 -2.34 -8.95 -12.00
CA ALA A 39 -0.94 -8.68 -11.67
C ALA A 39 -0.22 -9.95 -11.23
N THR A 40 -0.83 -10.72 -10.32
CA THR A 40 -0.24 -11.97 -9.82
C THR A 40 -0.13 -13.02 -10.92
N ASN A 41 -1.13 -13.13 -11.80
CA ASN A 41 -1.07 -14.03 -12.94
C ASN A 41 0.04 -13.64 -13.93
N GLN A 42 0.28 -12.35 -14.12
CA GLN A 42 1.37 -11.87 -14.98
C GLN A 42 2.73 -12.13 -14.34
N LEU A 43 2.88 -11.88 -13.04
CA LEU A 43 4.08 -12.23 -12.30
C LEU A 43 4.39 -13.73 -12.38
N ALA A 44 3.37 -14.60 -12.32
CA ALA A 44 3.53 -16.05 -12.47
C ALA A 44 4.07 -16.50 -13.83
N ARG A 45 3.87 -15.70 -14.88
CA ARG A 45 4.43 -16.00 -16.21
C ARG A 45 5.91 -15.64 -16.30
N LEU A 46 6.35 -14.61 -15.59
CA LEU A 46 7.73 -14.10 -15.66
C LEU A 46 8.63 -14.65 -14.56
N TYR A 47 8.06 -14.91 -13.38
CA TYR A 47 8.77 -15.25 -12.15
C TYR A 47 8.10 -16.48 -11.52
N PRO A 48 8.62 -17.70 -11.72
CA PRO A 48 7.96 -18.92 -11.26
C PRO A 48 7.83 -18.99 -9.72
N PRO A 49 6.63 -19.27 -9.17
CA PRO A 49 6.30 -19.09 -7.74
C PRO A 49 7.22 -19.81 -6.75
N ALA A 50 7.57 -21.07 -7.03
CA ALA A 50 8.43 -21.87 -6.14
C ALA A 50 9.91 -21.49 -6.21
N LYS A 51 10.33 -20.68 -7.19
CA LYS A 51 11.73 -20.28 -7.40
C LYS A 51 12.02 -18.84 -7.01
N THR A 52 10.98 -18.08 -6.68
CA THR A 52 11.09 -16.64 -6.49
C THR A 52 10.46 -16.24 -5.16
N GLN A 53 11.25 -15.53 -4.36
CA GLN A 53 10.78 -14.91 -3.13
C GLN A 53 10.65 -13.41 -3.40
N PHE A 54 9.58 -12.78 -2.93
CA PHE A 54 9.36 -11.34 -3.09
C PHE A 54 9.44 -10.62 -1.75
N ASN A 55 10.19 -9.53 -1.73
CA ASN A 55 10.15 -8.54 -0.67
C ASN A 55 9.22 -7.41 -1.13
N LEU A 56 7.95 -7.47 -0.72
CA LEU A 56 6.92 -6.51 -1.08
C LEU A 56 7.01 -5.26 -0.21
N THR A 57 7.33 -4.13 -0.84
CA THR A 57 7.25 -2.81 -0.19
C THR A 57 5.82 -2.30 -0.28
N LEU A 58 5.16 -2.17 0.87
CA LEU A 58 3.80 -1.64 0.99
C LEU A 58 3.82 -0.11 0.84
N SER A 59 3.27 0.36 -0.29
CA SER A 59 2.99 1.76 -0.59
C SER A 59 1.54 2.13 -0.24
N GLU A 60 1.17 3.41 -0.31
CA GLU A 60 -0.25 3.82 -0.32
C GLU A 60 -0.83 3.56 -1.73
N PRO A 61 -2.03 2.97 -1.87
CA PRO A 61 -2.96 2.51 -0.83
C PRO A 61 -2.58 1.13 -0.23
N ARG A 62 -2.48 1.05 1.11
CA ARG A 62 -2.01 -0.16 1.81
C ARG A 62 -2.90 -1.39 1.60
N GLU A 63 -4.21 -1.19 1.61
CA GLU A 63 -5.22 -2.25 1.42
C GLU A 63 -4.96 -3.06 0.15
N PHE A 64 -4.60 -2.38 -0.95
CA PHE A 64 -4.26 -3.05 -2.20
C PHE A 64 -3.00 -3.91 -2.08
N GLY A 65 -1.97 -3.43 -1.36
CA GLY A 65 -0.74 -4.18 -1.13
C GLY A 65 -0.94 -5.45 -0.33
N GLU A 66 -1.79 -5.41 0.71
CA GLU A 66 -2.15 -6.59 1.51
C GLU A 66 -2.93 -7.62 0.68
N LEU A 67 -3.86 -7.15 -0.16
CA LEU A 67 -4.56 -8.00 -1.13
C LEU A 67 -3.57 -8.64 -2.11
N LEU A 68 -2.64 -7.88 -2.68
CA LEU A 68 -1.63 -8.39 -3.60
C LEU A 68 -0.73 -9.43 -2.91
N ALA A 69 -0.28 -9.16 -1.68
CA ALA A 69 0.52 -10.10 -0.90
C ALA A 69 -0.23 -11.41 -0.65
N THR A 70 -1.52 -11.33 -0.32
CA THR A 70 -2.40 -12.48 -0.15
C THR A 70 -2.50 -13.29 -1.44
N LYS A 71 -2.75 -12.63 -2.60
CA LYS A 71 -2.81 -13.31 -3.90
C LYS A 71 -1.49 -13.99 -4.26
N LEU A 72 -0.35 -13.34 -4.02
CA LEU A 72 0.97 -13.93 -4.24
C LEU A 72 1.19 -15.18 -3.36
N ARG A 73 0.85 -15.12 -2.07
CA ARG A 73 0.95 -16.30 -1.19
C ARG A 73 0.05 -17.44 -1.65
N THR A 74 -1.20 -17.15 -2.06
CA THR A 74 -2.11 -18.18 -2.59
C THR A 74 -1.58 -18.83 -3.88
N LYS A 75 -0.75 -18.12 -4.63
CA LYS A 75 -0.08 -18.66 -5.84
C LYS A 75 1.20 -19.44 -5.53
N GLY A 76 1.64 -19.48 -4.28
CA GLY A 76 2.81 -20.25 -3.83
C GLY A 76 4.12 -19.45 -3.76
N TYR A 77 4.06 -18.12 -3.79
CA TYR A 77 5.23 -17.28 -3.55
C TYR A 77 5.52 -17.14 -2.06
N ALA A 78 6.80 -17.09 -1.69
CA ALA A 78 7.22 -16.55 -0.40
C ALA A 78 7.22 -15.02 -0.47
N VAL A 79 6.48 -14.35 0.43
CA VAL A 79 6.31 -12.88 0.42
C VAL A 79 6.61 -12.30 1.80
N SER A 80 7.63 -11.45 1.85
CA SER A 80 7.96 -10.62 3.02
C SER A 80 7.44 -9.20 2.79
N GLU A 81 6.71 -8.64 3.77
CA GLU A 81 6.16 -7.28 3.65
C GLU A 81 7.01 -6.29 4.42
N THR A 82 7.39 -5.19 3.77
CA THR A 82 8.07 -4.06 4.41
C THR A 82 7.19 -2.80 4.27
N VAL A 83 6.87 -2.17 5.39
CA VAL A 83 6.11 -0.92 5.37
C VAL A 83 7.09 0.22 5.19
N LYS A 84 7.00 0.96 4.08
CA LYS A 84 7.76 2.19 3.94
C LYS A 84 7.10 3.27 4.80
N ALA A 85 7.58 3.44 6.03
CA ALA A 85 7.11 4.50 6.90
C ALA A 85 7.39 5.86 6.26
N LYS A 86 6.34 6.57 5.84
CA LYS A 86 6.43 8.00 5.55
C LYS A 86 6.84 8.65 6.87
N ARG A 87 8.10 9.06 6.98
CA ARG A 87 8.64 9.72 8.17
C ARG A 87 7.90 11.05 8.34
N VAL A 88 6.82 11.02 9.11
CA VAL A 88 6.07 12.22 9.44
C VAL A 88 6.96 13.03 10.37
N LEU A 89 7.17 14.31 10.04
CA LEU A 89 7.98 15.29 10.77
C LEU A 89 7.36 15.66 12.15
N PHE A 90 6.79 14.70 12.86
CA PHE A 90 6.29 14.87 14.24
C PHE A 90 7.30 14.34 15.28
N ALA A 91 8.36 13.65 14.85
CA ALA A 91 9.42 13.20 15.76
C ALA A 91 10.22 14.37 16.39
N ASP A 92 10.25 15.54 15.74
CA ASP A 92 11.04 16.68 16.22
C ASP A 92 10.29 17.52 17.27
N THR A 93 8.97 17.37 17.42
CA THR A 93 8.18 18.15 18.41
C THR A 93 8.15 17.50 19.79
N PHE A 94 8.42 16.20 19.93
CA PHE A 94 8.46 15.53 21.24
C PHE A 94 9.85 15.53 21.89
N ALA A 95 10.90 15.94 21.18
CA ALA A 95 12.26 16.07 21.73
C ALA A 95 12.42 17.23 22.74
N GLY A 96 11.34 17.97 23.05
CA GLY A 96 11.32 19.07 24.02
C GLY A 96 11.13 18.68 25.49
N PHE A 97 10.82 17.41 25.80
CA PHE A 97 10.71 16.93 27.19
C PHE A 97 12.02 16.26 27.64
N GLN A 98 13.09 17.05 27.72
CA GLN A 98 14.29 16.66 28.47
C GLN A 98 14.15 17.14 29.92
N PRO A 99 13.94 16.27 30.92
CA PRO A 99 14.14 16.66 32.31
C PRO A 99 15.63 16.95 32.50
N LYS A 100 15.95 18.23 32.65
CA LYS A 100 17.27 18.78 32.99
C LYS A 100 17.98 17.93 34.07
N PRO A 101 19.08 17.23 33.75
CA PRO A 101 20.04 16.78 34.73
C PRO A 101 21.11 17.87 34.86
N GLY A 102 21.29 18.39 36.08
CA GLY A 102 22.45 19.23 36.37
C GLY A 102 23.74 18.42 36.34
N GLY A 103 24.84 19.07 35.96
CA GLY A 103 26.21 18.58 36.17
C GLY A 103 26.95 18.20 34.88
N GLN A 104 27.82 19.11 34.45
CA GLN A 104 28.98 18.89 33.57
C GLN A 104 30.22 18.71 34.51
N PRO A 105 31.41 18.17 34.14
CA PRO A 105 32.01 17.90 32.82
C PRO A 105 32.72 16.53 32.65
N ASP A 106 33.32 16.35 31.46
CA ASP A 106 34.51 15.55 31.12
C ASP A 106 34.30 14.33 30.21
N GLU A 107 34.65 14.49 28.93
CA GLU A 107 35.08 13.39 28.05
C GLU A 107 36.51 12.97 28.44
N PRO A 108 36.87 11.68 28.39
CA PRO A 108 37.41 11.13 27.13
C PRO A 108 37.08 9.65 26.84
N GLN A 109 36.75 9.38 25.57
CA GLN A 109 36.95 8.15 24.78
C GLN A 109 36.99 6.76 25.47
N ALA A 110 36.03 5.88 25.16
CA ALA A 110 36.27 4.46 24.87
C ALA A 110 35.03 3.77 24.25
N ARG A 111 35.17 3.42 22.96
CA ARG A 111 34.79 2.17 22.29
C ARG A 111 33.63 1.30 22.83
N ASP A 112 32.79 0.97 21.84
CA ASP A 112 32.07 -0.28 21.62
C ASP A 112 30.62 -0.40 22.14
N MET A 113 29.77 -0.76 21.17
CA MET A 113 28.40 -1.28 21.28
C MET A 113 27.25 -0.26 21.37
N GLU A 114 26.75 0.16 20.21
CA GLU A 114 25.36 -0.10 19.82
C GLU A 114 25.28 0.06 18.29
N ALA A 115 25.21 -1.09 17.61
CA ALA A 115 25.05 -1.13 16.17
C ALA A 115 23.82 -0.31 15.73
N PRO A 116 23.90 0.47 14.64
CA PRO A 116 22.69 0.96 13.99
C PRO A 116 21.82 -0.27 13.71
N ALA A 117 20.60 -0.30 14.24
CA ALA A 117 19.64 -1.35 13.96
C ALA A 117 19.58 -1.53 12.45
N ALA A 118 20.23 -2.59 11.96
CA ALA A 118 20.24 -2.94 10.57
C ALA A 118 18.77 -3.09 10.15
N PRO A 119 18.36 -2.52 9.00
CA PRO A 119 17.04 -2.80 8.47
C PRO A 119 16.89 -4.33 8.45
N ALA A 120 15.86 -4.82 9.12
CA ALA A 120 15.53 -6.24 9.22
C ALA A 120 15.90 -6.92 7.92
N ALA A 121 16.83 -7.87 8.01
CA ALA A 121 17.52 -8.49 6.88
C ALA A 121 16.60 -8.56 5.66
N VAL A 122 16.91 -7.74 4.65
CA VAL A 122 16.29 -7.86 3.33
C VAL A 122 16.58 -9.28 2.90
N GLY A 123 15.59 -10.17 3.02
CA GLY A 123 15.74 -11.57 2.67
C GLY A 123 16.24 -11.66 1.22
N GLN A 124 16.83 -12.79 0.85
CA GLN A 124 17.37 -13.06 -0.51
C GLN A 124 16.32 -13.03 -1.64
N GLY A 125 15.15 -12.40 -1.43
CA GLY A 125 14.07 -12.21 -2.38
C GLY A 125 14.22 -10.95 -3.23
N MET A 126 13.60 -10.97 -4.41
CA MET A 126 13.51 -9.82 -5.29
C MET A 126 12.65 -8.73 -4.68
N GLU A 127 13.12 -7.49 -4.74
CA GLU A 127 12.32 -6.33 -4.34
C GLU A 127 11.12 -6.18 -5.28
N LEU A 128 9.93 -6.13 -4.71
CA LEU A 128 8.67 -5.88 -5.40
C LEU A 128 8.03 -4.63 -4.80
N SER A 129 7.73 -3.64 -5.64
CA SER A 129 6.92 -2.50 -5.23
C SER A 129 5.83 -2.24 -6.26
N TYR A 130 4.76 -1.58 -5.82
CA TYR A 130 3.63 -1.25 -6.67
C TYR A 130 3.26 0.22 -6.52
N ALA A 131 2.67 0.76 -7.58
CA ALA A 131 1.93 2.02 -7.59
C ALA A 131 0.59 1.76 -8.29
N LEU A 132 -0.50 2.00 -7.58
CA LEU A 132 -1.85 1.94 -8.13
C LEU A 132 -2.39 3.36 -8.22
N ASP A 133 -2.54 3.85 -9.45
CA ASP A 133 -3.18 5.13 -9.73
C ASP A 133 -4.67 4.90 -9.93
N THR A 134 -5.47 5.39 -8.99
CA THR A 134 -6.93 5.38 -9.06
C THR A 134 -7.39 6.83 -9.21
N PRO A 135 -7.91 7.21 -10.39
CA PRO A 135 -8.27 8.61 -10.64
C PRO A 135 -9.47 9.01 -9.78
N ALA A 136 -9.35 10.12 -9.06
CA ALA A 136 -10.49 10.71 -8.33
C ALA A 136 -11.60 11.17 -9.30
N HIS A 137 -11.20 11.64 -10.48
CA HIS A 137 -12.07 12.09 -11.56
C HIS A 137 -11.54 11.54 -12.89
N GLY A 138 -11.89 10.30 -13.22
CA GLY A 138 -11.46 9.63 -14.45
C GLY A 138 -11.94 8.18 -14.50
N SER A 139 -11.75 7.52 -15.64
CA SER A 139 -12.22 6.15 -15.86
C SER A 139 -11.08 5.17 -16.14
N LEU A 140 -9.85 5.46 -15.74
CA LEU A 140 -8.70 4.60 -16.05
C LEU A 140 -7.87 4.34 -14.79
N HIS A 141 -7.85 3.10 -14.32
CA HIS A 141 -6.94 2.66 -13.26
C HIS A 141 -5.64 2.20 -13.90
N THR A 142 -4.50 2.60 -13.35
CA THR A 142 -3.19 2.14 -13.85
C THR A 142 -2.41 1.49 -12.73
N ILE A 143 -1.91 0.28 -12.99
CA ILE A 143 -0.95 -0.37 -12.10
C ILE A 143 0.44 -0.32 -12.72
N THR A 144 1.42 0.02 -11.89
CA THR A 144 2.84 -0.16 -12.19
C THR A 144 3.47 -1.02 -11.12
N LEU A 145 4.10 -2.11 -11.51
CA LEU A 145 4.89 -2.99 -10.66
C LEU A 145 6.36 -2.79 -11.00
N LYS A 146 7.18 -2.64 -9.98
CA LYS A 146 8.64 -2.66 -10.11
C LYS A 146 9.14 -3.95 -9.46
N VAL A 147 9.84 -4.77 -10.23
CA VAL A 147 10.44 -6.04 -9.80
C VAL A 147 11.95 -5.95 -10.04
N GLY A 148 12.72 -5.67 -8.99
CA GLY A 148 14.14 -5.31 -9.15
C GLY A 148 14.28 -4.12 -10.11
N ASP A 149 14.96 -4.35 -11.25
CA ASP A 149 15.18 -3.35 -12.30
C ASP A 149 14.12 -3.36 -13.42
N ALA A 150 13.20 -4.33 -13.40
CA ALA A 150 12.14 -4.45 -14.39
C ALA A 150 10.87 -3.71 -13.96
N TYR A 151 10.16 -3.16 -14.94
CA TYR A 151 8.87 -2.52 -14.74
C TYR A 151 7.80 -3.22 -15.57
N LEU A 152 6.67 -3.51 -14.93
CA LEU A 152 5.45 -3.97 -15.58
C LEU A 152 4.36 -2.94 -15.38
N SER A 153 3.60 -2.62 -16.42
CA SER A 153 2.44 -1.73 -16.28
C SER A 153 1.27 -2.14 -17.14
N ARG A 154 0.07 -1.79 -16.68
CA ARG A 154 -1.19 -2.04 -17.38
C ARG A 154 -2.27 -1.05 -16.93
N ALA A 155 -3.13 -0.67 -17.88
CA ALA A 155 -4.31 0.15 -17.63
C ALA A 155 -5.60 -0.68 -17.63
N TYR A 156 -6.60 -0.23 -16.87
CA TYR A 156 -7.90 -0.86 -16.72
C TYR A 156 -9.03 0.17 -16.79
N LEU A 157 -10.14 -0.23 -17.41
CA LEU A 157 -11.38 0.54 -17.47
C LEU A 157 -12.39 -0.02 -16.44
N PRO A 158 -13.21 0.83 -15.78
CA PRO A 158 -14.31 0.40 -14.94
C PRO A 158 -15.27 -0.49 -15.71
N ASP A 159 -15.64 -1.61 -15.11
CA ASP A 159 -16.65 -2.54 -15.65
C ASP A 159 -17.69 -2.85 -14.56
N SER A 160 -18.82 -3.42 -14.97
CA SER A 160 -19.83 -4.04 -14.12
C SER A 160 -19.26 -5.03 -13.10
N ARG A 161 -18.14 -5.71 -13.43
CA ARG A 161 -17.45 -6.68 -12.57
C ARG A 161 -16.25 -6.10 -11.81
N GLY A 162 -16.17 -4.78 -11.68
CA GLY A 162 -15.04 -4.06 -11.08
C GLY A 162 -14.26 -3.32 -12.17
N VAL A 163 -13.36 -4.04 -12.85
CA VAL A 163 -12.56 -3.50 -13.96
C VAL A 163 -12.31 -4.51 -15.06
N ALA A 164 -12.07 -4.01 -16.28
CA ALA A 164 -11.64 -4.76 -17.45
C ALA A 164 -10.30 -4.20 -17.95
N ALA A 165 -9.42 -5.08 -18.45
CA ALA A 165 -8.15 -4.65 -19.00
C ALA A 165 -8.32 -3.78 -20.24
N ALA A 166 -7.65 -2.62 -20.26
CA ALA A 166 -7.70 -1.66 -21.37
C ALA A 166 -6.67 -1.97 -22.47
N GLY A 167 -5.76 -2.92 -22.23
CA GLY A 167 -4.69 -3.28 -23.17
C GLY A 167 -3.84 -4.46 -22.69
N ALA A 168 -2.73 -4.74 -23.39
CA ALA A 168 -1.75 -5.75 -22.96
C ALA A 168 -0.85 -5.23 -21.83
N TRP A 169 -0.15 -6.14 -21.15
CA TRP A 169 0.90 -5.78 -20.21
C TRP A 169 2.12 -5.24 -20.97
N THR A 170 2.63 -4.10 -20.53
CA THR A 170 3.94 -3.60 -20.99
C THR A 170 5.02 -4.08 -20.03
N TYR A 171 6.15 -4.54 -20.58
CA TYR A 171 7.32 -4.98 -19.84
C TYR A 171 8.53 -4.17 -20.31
N ARG A 172 9.28 -3.61 -19.35
CA ARG A 172 10.54 -2.92 -19.60
C ARG A 172 11.59 -3.49 -18.65
N GLY A 173 12.47 -4.33 -19.19
CA GLY A 173 13.73 -4.71 -18.53
C GLY A 173 14.83 -3.69 -18.85
N GLN A 174 15.76 -3.49 -17.93
CA GLN A 174 17.04 -2.82 -18.20
C GLN A 174 18.00 -3.80 -18.88
#